data_AF-A0A4Q3H4D7-F1
#
_entry.id   AF-A0A4Q3H4D7-F1
#
_cell.length_a   1.000
_cell.length_b   1.000
_cell.length_c   1.000
_cell.angle_alpha   90.00
_cell.angle_beta   90.00
_cell.angle_gamma   90.00
#
_symmetry.space_group_name_H-M   'P 1'
#
loop_
_entity.id
_entity.type
_entity.pdbx_description
1 polymer ?
#
loop_
_entity_poly.entity_id
_entity_poly.type
_entity_poly.pdbx_seq_one_letter_code
_entity_poly.pdbx_strand_id
1 'polypeptide(L)' 'MIRLLIVEDSALMRKLLGQIFSAEKDFELEFARDGAEALNVITGFRPDVVTLDIHMPSMDGLTCLDRIMLEHPCPVVMV' A
#
# COMPACT_ATOMS: atom_id res chain seq x y z
N MET A 1 4.72 14.13 -8.74
CA MET A 1 3.53 13.34 -8.45
C MET A 1 3.99 12.25 -7.48
N ILE A 2 3.41 12.21 -6.28
CA ILE A 2 3.73 11.27 -5.20
C ILE A 2 3.02 9.96 -5.53
N ARG A 3 3.77 8.88 -5.65
CA ARG A 3 3.22 7.54 -5.89
C ARG A 3 2.87 6.89 -4.56
N LEU A 4 1.59 6.69 -4.31
CA LEU A 4 1.06 6.08 -3.09
C LEU A 4 0.48 4.71 -3.41
N LEU A 5 1.00 3.67 -2.75
CA LEU A 5 0.42 2.33 -2.76
C LEU A 5 -0.46 2.14 -1.52
N ILE A 6 -1.74 1.85 -1.73
CA ILE A 6 -2.70 1.59 -0.65
C ILE A 6 -2.88 0.08 -0.48
N VAL A 7 -2.39 -0.46 0.64
CA VAL A 7 -2.50 -1.88 1.00
C VAL A 7 -3.51 -2.06 2.14
N GLU A 8 -4.67 -2.62 1.81
CA GLU A 8 -5.83 -2.67 2.69
C GLU A 8 -6.76 -3.82 2.26
N ASP A 9 -7.15 -4.73 3.15
CA ASP A 9 -7.96 -5.90 2.81
C ASP A 9 -9.46 -5.55 2.65
N SER A 10 -9.94 -4.55 3.39
CA SER A 10 -11.30 -4.06 3.31
C SER A 10 -11.52 -3.25 2.03
N ALA A 11 -12.30 -3.81 1.10
CA ALA A 11 -12.66 -3.12 -0.14
C ALA A 11 -13.33 -1.77 0.10
N LEU A 12 -14.07 -1.61 1.21
CA LEU A 12 -14.70 -0.35 1.59
C LEU A 12 -13.64 0.68 1.99
N MET A 13 -12.71 0.30 2.86
CA MET A 13 -11.68 1.21 3.36
C MET A 13 -10.69 1.60 2.25
N ARG A 14 -10.30 0.62 1.42
CA ARG A 14 -9.45 0.86 0.24
C ARG A 14 -10.08 1.86 -0.72
N LYS A 15 -11.39 1.75 -0.95
CA LYS A 15 -12.14 2.72 -1.78
C LYS A 15 -12.19 4.10 -1.13
N LEU A 16 -12.43 4.18 0.18
CA LEU A 16 -12.47 5.45 0.91
C LEU A 16 -11.13 6.19 0.85
N LEU A 17 -10.03 5.50 1.16
CA LEU A 17 -8.67 6.06 1.05
C LEU A 17 -8.37 6.48 -0.39
N GLY A 18 -8.71 5.63 -1.37
CA GLY A 18 -8.55 5.97 -2.79
C GLY A 18 -9.29 7.25 -3.17
N GLN A 19 -10.52 7.44 -2.70
CA GLN A 19 -11.29 8.67 -2.95
C GLN A 19 -10.67 9.91 -2.31
N ILE A 20 -10.15 9.78 -1.09
CA ILE A 20 -9.49 10.89 -0.37
C ILE A 20 -8.25 11.35 -1.15
N PHE A 21 -7.34 10.43 -1.47
CA PHE A 21 -6.09 10.80 -2.15
C PHE A 21 -6.27 11.13 -3.64
N SER A 22 -7.27 10.55 -4.32
CA SER A 22 -7.56 10.91 -5.72
C SER A 22 -8.14 12.31 -5.87
N ALA A 23 -8.67 12.91 -4.79
CA ALA A 23 -9.15 14.30 -4.81
C ALA A 23 -7.98 15.29 -4.88
N GLU A 24 -6.78 14.87 -4.46
CA GLU A 24 -5.55 15.64 -4.52
C GLU A 24 -4.87 15.48 -5.88
N LYS A 25 -4.29 16.56 -6.41
CA LYS A 25 -3.76 16.60 -7.80
C LYS A 25 -2.34 16.04 -7.93
N ASP A 26 -1.68 15.80 -6.82
CA ASP A 26 -0.28 15.43 -6.73
C ASP A 26 -0.05 13.94 -6.49
N PHE A 27 -1.10 13.13 -6.32
CA PHE A 27 -0.98 11.68 -6.12
C PHE A 27 -1.22 10.86 -7.39
N GLU A 28 -0.41 9.82 -7.54
CA GLU A 28 -0.65 8.69 -8.43
C GLU A 28 -0.87 7.47 -7.54
N LEU A 29 -1.96 6.73 -7.75
CA LEU A 29 -2.42 5.69 -6.83
C LEU A 29 -2.37 4.31 -7.46
N GLU A 30 -1.88 3.35 -6.69
CA GLU A 30 -2.07 1.92 -6.93
C GLU A 30 -2.61 1.26 -5.66
N PHE A 31 -3.19 0.06 -5.83
CA PHE A 31 -3.93 -0.62 -4.77
C PHE A 31 -3.48 -2.07 -4.64
N ALA A 32 -3.46 -2.57 -3.40
CA ALA A 32 -3.31 -3.98 -3.09
C ALA A 32 -4.29 -4.39 -1.98
N ARG A 33 -4.80 -5.62 -2.06
CA ARG A 33 -5.74 -6.17 -1.07
C ARG A 33 -5.10 -7.08 -0.03
N ASP A 34 -3.84 -7.43 -0.23
CA ASP A 34 -3.07 -8.29 0.66
C ASP A 34 -1.56 -8.06 0.45
N GLY A 35 -0.73 -8.63 1.32
CA GLY A 35 0.72 -8.46 1.24
C GLY A 35 1.36 -9.07 -0.01
N ALA A 36 0.78 -10.12 -0.60
CA ALA A 36 1.34 -10.73 -1.81
C ALA A 36 1.12 -9.82 -3.04
N GLU A 37 -0.07 -9.24 -3.18
CA GLU A 37 -0.36 -8.24 -4.19
C GLU A 37 0.48 -6.97 -3.99
N ALA A 38 0.65 -6.52 -2.74
CA ALA A 38 1.49 -5.36 -2.43
C ALA A 38 2.93 -5.53 -2.95
N LEU A 39 3.54 -6.69 -2.71
CA LEU A 39 4.91 -6.99 -3.15
C LEU A 39 5.03 -7.15 -4.68
N ASN A 40 3.98 -7.60 -5.35
CA ASN A 40 3.96 -7.63 -6.81
C ASN A 40 3.88 -6.21 -7.40
N VAL A 41 2.99 -5.37 -6.84
CA VAL A 41 2.78 -4.00 -7.32
C VAL A 41 3.99 -3.12 -7.04
N ILE A 42 4.60 -3.23 -5.85
CA ILE A 42 5.72 -2.37 -5.42
C ILE A 42 6.93 -2.45 -6.36
N THR A 43 7.16 -3.62 -6.96
CA THR A 43 8.29 -3.88 -7.87
C THR A 43 8.21 -2.99 -9.13
N GLY A 44 7.01 -2.86 -9.71
CA GLY A 44 6.77 -2.09 -10.92
C GLY A 44 6.44 -0.63 -10.64
N PHE A 45 5.53 -0.40 -9.68
CA PHE A 45 5.02 0.93 -9.35
C PHE A 45 6.07 1.78 -8.62
N ARG A 46 6.95 1.17 -7.81
CA ARG A 46 7.97 1.83 -6.98
C ARG A 46 7.39 3.03 -6.21
N PRO A 47 6.45 2.84 -5.28
CA PRO A 47 5.81 3.94 -4.56
C PRO A 47 6.82 4.77 -3.75
N ASP A 48 6.50 6.04 -3.56
CA ASP A 48 7.23 6.94 -2.67
C ASP A 48 6.78 6.74 -1.20
N VAL A 49 5.56 6.23 -1.00
CA VAL A 49 5.00 5.87 0.31
C VAL A 49 3.97 4.75 0.18
N VAL A 50 3.88 3.90 1.20
CA VAL A 50 2.89 2.82 1.30
C VAL A 50 2.00 3.06 2.52
N THR A 51 0.68 2.98 2.38
CA THR A 51 -0.20 2.74 3.53
C THR A 51 -0.39 1.24 3.71
N LEU A 52 -0.27 0.74 4.93
CA LEU A 52 -0.30 -0.69 5.20
C LEU A 52 -1.15 -1.01 6.42
N ASP A 53 -2.27 -1.70 6.21
CA ASP A 53 -3.06 -2.25 7.31
C ASP A 53 -2.28 -3.36 8.04
N ILE A 54 -2.39 -3.39 9.36
CA ILE A 54 -1.80 -4.44 10.20
C ILE A 54 -2.59 -5.74 10.04
N HIS A 55 -3.92 -5.66 9.94
CA HIS A 55 -4.84 -6.77 10.12
C HIS A 55 -5.35 -7.39 8.82
N MET A 56 -4.43 -7.90 8.01
CA MET A 56 -4.76 -8.58 6.75
C MET A 56 -4.82 -10.11 6.88
N PRO A 57 -5.69 -10.80 6.11
CA PRO A 57 -5.72 -12.26 6.04
C PRO A 57 -4.47 -12.82 5.32
N SER A 58 -4.11 -14.06 5.66
CA SER A 58 -2.99 -14.83 5.08
C SER A 58 -1.58 -14.31 5.38
N MET A 59 -1.24 -13.09 4.95
CA MET A 59 0.03 -12.42 5.29
C MET A 59 -0.31 -11.16 6.09
N ASP A 60 0.10 -11.13 7.36
CA ASP A 60 -0.11 -9.94 8.19
C ASP A 60 0.73 -8.75 7.70
N GLY A 61 0.30 -7.53 8.09
CA GLY A 61 0.95 -6.30 7.66
C GLY A 61 2.41 -6.20 8.10
N LEU A 62 2.79 -6.82 9.22
CA LEU A 62 4.17 -6.80 9.71
C LEU A 62 5.10 -7.67 8.85
N THR A 63 4.65 -8.86 8.45
CA THR A 63 5.39 -9.72 7.52
C THR A 63 5.54 -9.04 6.16
N CYS A 64 4.50 -8.35 5.69
CA CYS A 64 4.58 -7.54 4.47
C CYS A 64 5.60 -6.40 4.61
N LEU A 65 5.56 -5.66 5.73
CA LEU A 65 6.50 -4.59 6.04
C LEU A 65 7.95 -5.08 6.03
N ASP A 66 8.23 -6.21 6.69
CA ASP A 66 9.57 -6.80 6.71
C ASP A 66 10.09 -7.06 5.29
N ARG A 67 9.24 -7.61 4.42
CA ARG A 67 9.60 -7.86 3.01
C ARG A 67 9.78 -6.58 2.21
N ILE A 68 8.92 -5.58 2.40
CA ILE A 68 9.07 -4.25 1.79
C ILE A 68 10.43 -3.66 2.19
N MET A 69 10.79 -3.69 3.48
CA MET A 69 12.05 -3.10 3.95
C MET A 69 13.30 -3.85 3.46
N LEU A 70 13.20 -5.15 3.23
CA LEU A 70 14.30 -5.96 2.70
C LEU A 70 14.46 -5.84 1.18
N GLU A 71 13.36 -5.86 0.43
CA GLU A 71 13.37 -5.95 -1.04
C GLU A 71 13.24 -4.57 -1.72
N HIS A 72 12.44 -3.67 -1.13
CA HIS A 72 12.02 -2.39 -1.72
C HIS A 72 11.83 -1.29 -0.66
N PRO A 73 12.88 -0.91 0.10
CA PRO A 73 12.72 -0.02 1.25
C PRO A 73 12.13 1.34 0.85
N CYS A 74 10.98 1.67 1.41
CA CYS A 74 10.30 2.95 1.25
C CYS A 74 9.55 3.33 2.55
N PRO A 75 9.20 4.60 2.75
CA PRO A 75 8.35 5.02 3.85
C PRO A 75 7.03 4.24 3.91
N VAL A 76 6.66 3.77 5.10
CA VAL A 76 5.39 3.08 5.35
C VAL A 76 4.63 3.78 6.47
N VAL A 77 3.34 4.00 6.24
CA VAL A 77 2.37 4.48 7.23
C VAL A 77 1.47 3.31 7.59
N MET A 78 1.59 2.82 8.83
CA MET A 78 0.68 1.80 9.34
C MET A 78 -0.69 2.44 9.58
N VAL A 79 -1.74 1.79 9.09
CA VAL A 79 -3.15 2.20 9.25
C VAL A 79 -3.94 1.18 10.05
#